data_AF-A0A7V0PK96-F1
#
_entry.id   AF-A0A7V0PK96-F1
#
_cell.length_a   1.000
_cell.length_b   1.000
_cell.length_c   1.000
_cell.angle_alpha   90.00
_cell.angle_beta   90.00
_cell.angle_gamma   90.00
#
_symmetry.space_group_name_H-M   'P 1'
#
loop_
_entity.id
_entity.type
_entity.pdbx_description
1 polymer ?
#
loop_
_entity_poly.entity_id
_entity_poly.type
_entity_poly.pdbx_seq_one_letter_code
_entity_poly.pdbx_strand_id
1 'polypeptide(L)'
;MTVAVDKKLATVLQVKSEIVRAAGEYLRKQGFIEILPVILSPVTDPLHHETYNGVVDYYGRPYTLTKSMILHKQIALRTIPRIFAFSPNVRMEPEERAPLRRY
;
A
#
# COMPACT_ATOMS: atom_id res chain seq x y z
N MET A 1 21.89 4.99 -23.07
CA MET A 1 20.46 5.35 -23.23
C MET A 1 20.22 6.60 -22.39
N THR A 2 20.06 7.77 -23.03
CA THR A 2 19.88 9.04 -22.31
C THR A 2 18.39 9.24 -22.10
N VAL A 3 17.92 9.14 -20.85
CA VAL A 3 16.53 9.42 -20.52
C VAL A 3 16.35 10.93 -20.54
N ALA A 4 15.48 11.44 -21.43
CA ALA A 4 15.08 12.84 -21.40
C ALA A 4 14.36 13.11 -20.08
N VAL A 5 14.94 13.95 -19.22
CA VAL A 5 14.37 14.27 -17.90
C VAL A 5 13.44 15.46 -18.04
N ASP A 6 12.13 15.22 -17.91
CA ASP A 6 11.17 16.29 -17.65
C ASP A 6 11.45 16.86 -16.25
N LYS A 7 11.92 18.11 -16.22
CA LYS A 7 12.28 18.82 -14.97
C LYS A 7 11.10 18.89 -14.00
N LYS A 8 9.89 19.12 -14.49
CA LYS A 8 8.70 19.23 -13.63
C LYS A 8 8.38 17.89 -12.98
N LEU A 9 8.39 16.80 -13.76
CA LEU A 9 8.14 15.46 -13.24
C LEU A 9 9.23 15.03 -12.25
N ALA A 10 10.50 15.36 -12.53
CA ALA A 10 11.60 15.12 -11.60
C ALA A 10 11.40 15.84 -10.26
N THR A 11 11.03 17.12 -10.28
CA THR A 11 10.72 17.88 -9.04
C THR A 11 9.55 17.25 -8.27
N VAL A 12 8.48 16.82 -8.96
CA VAL A 12 7.36 16.15 -8.30
C VAL A 12 7.80 14.87 -7.58
N LEU A 13 8.66 14.06 -8.21
CA LEU A 13 9.20 12.85 -7.59
C LEU A 13 10.09 13.17 -6.38
N GLN A 14 10.91 14.21 -6.46
CA GLN A 14 11.73 14.67 -5.34
C GLN A 14 10.87 15.07 -4.13
N VAL A 15 9.82 15.87 -4.37
CA VAL A 15 8.88 16.26 -3.30
C VAL A 15 8.20 15.05 -2.68
N LYS A 16 7.71 14.11 -3.50
CA LYS A 16 7.09 12.87 -3.00
C LYS A 16 8.07 12.04 -2.16
N SER A 17 9.32 11.92 -2.60
CA SER A 17 10.38 11.23 -1.87
C SER A 17 10.59 11.85 -0.49
N GLU A 18 10.67 13.18 -0.40
CA GLU A 18 10.84 13.87 0.88
C GLU A 18 9.63 13.74 1.80
N ILE A 19 8.40 13.72 1.26
CA ILE A 19 7.19 13.48 2.05
C ILE A 19 7.25 12.10 2.72
N VAL A 20 7.58 11.04 1.97
CA VAL A 20 7.68 9.68 2.50
C VAL A 20 8.79 9.58 3.56
N ARG A 21 9.96 10.18 3.27
CA ARG A 21 11.08 10.23 4.21
C ARG A 21 10.69 10.89 5.53
N ALA A 22 10.11 12.10 5.46
CA ALA A 22 9.72 12.88 6.62
C ALA A 22 8.61 12.20 7.45
N ALA A 23 7.60 11.62 6.79
CA ALA A 23 6.54 10.87 7.47
C ALA A 23 7.09 9.66 8.23
N GLY A 24 8.00 8.91 7.60
CA GLY A 24 8.66 7.77 8.25
C GLY A 24 9.57 8.20 9.40
N GLU A 25 10.33 9.29 9.24
CA GLU A 25 11.18 9.84 10.29
C GLU A 25 10.37 10.27 11.51
N TYR A 26 9.24 10.97 11.29
CA TYR A 26 8.32 11.36 12.35
C TYR A 26 7.81 10.16 13.14
N LEU A 27 7.31 9.12 12.47
CA LEU A 27 6.77 7.92 13.13
C LEU A 27 7.84 7.17 13.93
N ARG A 28 9.06 7.04 13.40
CA ARG A 28 10.19 6.43 14.12
C ARG A 28 10.56 7.24 15.38
N LYS A 29 10.56 8.57 15.32
CA LYS A 29 10.76 9.44 16.50
C LYS A 29 9.68 9.25 17.57
N GLN A 30 8.46 8.85 17.18
CA GLN A 30 7.37 8.48 18.10
C GLN A 30 7.45 7.03 18.62
N GLY A 31 8.51 6.29 18.28
CA GLY A 31 8.74 4.92 18.73
C GLY A 31 7.95 3.86 17.96
N PHE A 32 7.46 4.16 16.75
CA PHE A 32 6.85 3.16 15.88
C PHE A 32 7.93 2.36 15.13
N ILE A 33 7.70 1.06 14.96
CA ILE A 33 8.53 0.20 14.13
C ILE A 33 7.93 0.08 12.72
N GLU A 34 8.77 0.27 11.71
CA GLU A 34 8.38 0.02 10.32
C GLU A 34 8.41 -1.48 10.04
N ILE A 35 7.32 -1.99 9.47
CA ILE A 35 7.24 -3.38 8.99
C ILE A 35 7.19 -3.41 7.47
N LEU A 36 7.68 -4.50 6.88
CA LEU A 36 7.62 -4.69 5.43
C LEU A 36 6.16 -4.81 4.97
N PRO A 37 5.81 -4.24 3.80
CA PRO A 37 4.48 -4.37 3.25
C PRO A 37 4.21 -5.80 2.81
N VAL A 38 3.00 -6.28 3.09
CA VAL A 38 2.51 -7.56 2.57
C VAL A 38 1.75 -7.26 1.29
N ILE A 39 2.22 -7.78 0.15
CA ILE A 39 1.62 -7.52 -1.16
C ILE A 39 0.63 -8.62 -1.53
N LEU A 40 0.99 -9.89 -1.33
CA LEU A 40 0.13 -11.06 -1.59
C LEU A 40 -0.19 -11.77 -0.27
N SER A 41 -1.45 -12.14 -0.09
CA SER A 41 -1.92 -12.81 1.13
C SER A 41 -3.15 -13.67 0.81
N PRO A 42 -3.38 -14.79 1.52
CA PRO A 42 -4.62 -15.56 1.39
C PRO A 42 -5.87 -14.76 1.83
N VAL A 43 -5.67 -13.71 2.63
CA VAL A 43 -6.72 -12.82 3.11
C VAL A 43 -6.34 -11.36 2.91
N THR A 44 -7.32 -10.54 2.53
CA THR A 44 -7.21 -9.08 2.46
C THR A 44 -8.45 -8.45 3.10
N ASP A 45 -8.35 -7.18 3.47
CA ASP A 45 -9.48 -6.36 3.88
C ASP A 45 -10.63 -6.44 2.85
N PRO A 46 -11.86 -6.80 3.26
CA PRO A 46 -12.99 -6.92 2.34
C PRO A 46 -13.40 -5.58 1.71
N LEU A 47 -12.98 -4.45 2.29
CA LEU A 47 -13.44 -3.09 1.99
C LEU A 47 -14.96 -2.91 2.20
N HIS A 48 -15.45 -1.67 2.20
CA HIS A 48 -16.89 -1.41 2.32
C HIS A 48 -17.64 -1.61 0.99
N HIS A 49 -16.92 -1.59 -0.13
CA HIS A 49 -17.49 -1.54 -1.46
C HIS A 49 -16.88 -2.62 -2.36
N GLU A 50 -17.62 -2.99 -3.40
CA GLU A 50 -17.19 -4.02 -4.34
C GLU A 50 -15.90 -3.64 -5.07
N THR A 51 -14.98 -4.59 -5.12
CA THR A 51 -13.73 -4.54 -5.88
C THR A 51 -13.51 -5.91 -6.49
N TYR A 52 -12.90 -5.98 -7.67
CA TYR A 52 -12.50 -7.25 -8.24
C TYR A 52 -11.49 -7.94 -7.34
N ASN A 53 -11.57 -9.27 -7.32
CA ASN A 53 -10.64 -10.09 -6.58
C ASN A 53 -9.38 -10.25 -7.44
N GLY A 54 -8.36 -9.44 -7.15
CA GLY A 54 -7.03 -9.53 -7.76
C GLY A 54 -6.31 -10.79 -7.29
N VAL A 55 -6.80 -11.95 -7.74
CA VAL A 55 -6.34 -13.28 -7.32
C VAL A 55 -5.15 -13.71 -8.19
N VAL A 56 -4.14 -14.26 -7.52
CA VAL A 56 -2.98 -14.91 -8.10
C VAL A 56 -3.01 -16.36 -7.64
N ASP A 57 -3.07 -17.31 -8.58
CA ASP A 57 -2.88 -18.72 -8.26
C ASP A 57 -1.39 -19.00 -8.03
N TYR A 58 -1.08 -19.59 -6.90
CA TYR A 58 0.27 -20.07 -6.59
C TYR A 58 0.21 -21.55 -6.21
N TYR A 59 0.50 -22.40 -7.18
CA TYR A 59 0.46 -23.87 -7.06
C TYR A 59 -0.91 -24.39 -6.57
N GLY A 60 -2.00 -23.92 -7.18
CA GLY A 60 -3.37 -24.33 -6.83
C GLY A 60 -3.90 -23.69 -5.55
N ARG A 61 -3.19 -22.69 -5.01
CA ARG A 61 -3.63 -21.91 -3.84
C ARG A 61 -3.92 -20.46 -4.26
N PRO A 62 -5.13 -19.95 -4.00
CA PRO A 62 -5.46 -18.57 -4.32
C PRO A 62 -4.82 -17.63 -3.29
N TYR A 63 -4.02 -16.69 -3.78
CA TYR A 63 -3.59 -15.51 -3.05
C TYR A 63 -4.28 -14.29 -3.63
N THR A 64 -4.45 -13.23 -2.86
CA THR A 64 -5.00 -11.98 -3.35
C THR A 64 -4.06 -10.83 -3.08
N LEU A 65 -4.06 -9.84 -3.99
CA LEU A 65 -3.38 -8.57 -3.78
C LEU A 65 -3.98 -7.85 -2.58
N THR A 66 -3.11 -7.29 -1.75
CA THR A 66 -3.50 -6.63 -0.52
C THR A 66 -4.18 -5.30 -0.84
N LYS A 67 -5.48 -5.22 -0.56
CA LYS A 67 -6.34 -4.02 -0.70
C LYS A 67 -6.14 -3.04 0.46
N SER A 68 -5.72 -3.56 1.61
CA SER A 68 -5.33 -2.82 2.82
C SER A 68 -4.60 -3.76 3.77
N MET A 69 -3.55 -3.28 4.42
CA MET A 69 -2.79 -4.02 5.43
C MET A 69 -3.43 -4.01 6.83
N ILE A 70 -4.69 -3.59 6.99
CA ILE A 70 -5.30 -3.46 8.33
C ILE A 70 -5.26 -4.77 9.12
N LEU A 71 -5.59 -5.90 8.48
CA LEU A 71 -5.55 -7.23 9.09
C LEU A 71 -4.12 -7.63 9.48
N HIS A 72 -3.15 -7.45 8.58
CA HIS A 72 -1.74 -7.76 8.85
C HIS A 72 -1.15 -6.89 9.97
N LYS A 73 -1.57 -5.61 10.05
CA LYS A 73 -1.19 -4.72 11.15
C LYS A 73 -1.79 -5.19 12.47
N GLN A 74 -3.05 -5.60 12.51
CA GLN A 74 -3.66 -6.17 13.72
C GLN A 74 -2.94 -7.44 14.20
N ILE A 75 -2.51 -8.30 13.28
CA ILE A 75 -1.69 -9.48 13.60
C ILE A 75 -0.33 -9.04 14.16
N ALA A 76 0.37 -8.12 13.51
CA ALA A 76 1.67 -7.62 13.98
C ALA A 76 1.58 -6.91 15.35
N LEU A 77 0.46 -6.25 15.66
CA LEU A 77 0.20 -5.63 16.96
C LEU A 77 0.15 -6.64 18.12
N ARG A 78 -0.01 -7.94 17.84
CA ARG A 78 0.12 -9.02 18.83
C ARG A 78 1.55 -9.18 19.35
N THR A 79 2.54 -8.72 18.58
CA THR A 79 3.97 -8.84 18.90
C THR A 79 4.54 -7.52 19.39
N ILE A 80 4.12 -6.38 18.82
CA ILE A 80 4.67 -5.06 19.16
C ILE A 80 3.59 -3.96 19.08
N PRO A 81 3.50 -3.03 20.06
CA PRO A 81 2.34 -2.15 20.19
C PRO A 81 2.30 -0.96 19.22
N ARG A 82 3.39 -0.64 18.54
CA ARG A 82 3.48 0.54 17.64
C ARG A 82 4.14 0.16 16.34
N ILE A 83 3.35 0.12 15.26
CA ILE A 83 3.82 -0.26 13.92
C ILE A 83 3.34 0.70 12.84
N PHE A 84 4.11 0.82 11.77
CA PHE A 84 3.67 1.45 10.53
C PHE A 84 4.26 0.75 9.31
N ALA A 85 3.71 1.03 8.13
CA ALA A 85 4.21 0.54 6.85
C ALA A 85 3.75 1.48 5.73
N PHE A 86 4.62 1.73 4.77
CA PHE A 86 4.25 2.32 3.48
C PHE A 86 3.90 1.20 2.50
N SER A 87 2.60 0.88 2.40
CA SER A 87 2.12 -0.26 1.61
C SER A 87 1.57 0.17 0.25
N PRO A 88 1.98 -0.48 -0.86
CA PRO A 88 1.40 -0.29 -2.18
C PRO A 88 0.08 -1.08 -2.29
N ASN A 89 -0.94 -0.67 -1.55
CA ASN A 89 -2.23 -1.38 -1.57
C ASN A 89 -2.91 -1.22 -2.95
N VAL A 90 -3.44 -2.31 -3.48
CA VAL A 90 -4.07 -2.33 -4.81
C VAL A 90 -5.56 -2.62 -4.67
N ARG A 91 -6.39 -1.74 -5.24
CA ARG A 91 -7.85 -1.89 -5.30
C ARG A 91 -8.28 -1.88 -6.76
N MET A 92 -8.88 -2.97 -7.19
CA MET A 92 -9.39 -3.11 -8.56
C MET A 92 -10.86 -2.68 -8.55
N GLU A 93 -11.09 -1.38 -8.72
CA GLU A 93 -12.44 -0.81 -8.75
C GLU A 93 -13.14 -1.09 -10.09
N PRO A 94 -14.47 -1.28 -10.11
CA PRO A 94 -15.26 -1.28 -11.34
C PRO A 94 -15.10 0.01 -12.14
N GLU A 95 -15.06 -0.09 -13.47
CA GLU A 95 -14.88 1.06 -14.38
C GLU A 95 -15.96 2.12 -14.18
N GLU A 96 -17.19 1.71 -13.87
CA GLU A 96 -18.33 2.59 -13.56
C GLU A 96 -18.04 3.59 -12.43
N ARG A 97 -17.04 3.32 -11.58
CA ARG A 97 -16.63 4.22 -10.50
C ARG A 97 -15.58 5.25 -10.91
N ALA A 98 -14.91 5.08 -12.05
CA ALA A 98 -13.90 6.03 -12.53
C ALA A 98 -14.43 7.48 -12.64
N PRO A 99 -15.66 7.75 -13.12
CA PRO A 99 -16.19 9.11 -13.20
C PRO A 99 -16.45 9.75 -11.84
N LEU A 100 -16.76 8.94 -10.81
CA LEU A 100 -17.08 9.44 -9.48
C LEU A 100 -15.88 10.09 -8.80
N ARG A 101 -14.65 9.78 -9.23
CA ARG A 101 -13.39 10.27 -8.64
C ARG A 101 -13.36 10.15 -7.12
N ARG A 102 -14.12 9.20 -6.58
CA ARG A 102 -14.16 8.88 -5.16
C ARG A 102 -13.32 7.62 -5.00
N TYR A 103 -12.27 7.77 -4.20
CA TYR A 103 -11.20 6.82 -3.88
C TYR A 103 -10.04 6.76 -4.88
#